data_AF-A0A7C2RAX1-F1
#
_entry.id   AF-A0A7C2RAX1-F1
#
_cell.length_a   1.000
_cell.length_b   1.000
_cell.length_c   1.000
_cell.angle_alpha   90.00
_cell.angle_beta   90.00
_cell.angle_gamma   90.00
#
_symmetry.space_group_name_H-M   'P 1'
#
loop_
_entity.id
_entity.type
_entity.pdbx_description
1 polymer ?
#
loop_
_entity_poly.entity_id
_entity_poly.type
_entity_poly.pdbx_seq_one_letter_code
_entity_poly.pdbx_strand_id
1 'polypeptide(L)' 'MSAAWIVKDANGEPLAQFSGSSRRDVGRKLVGQRWDAFRLEVSASYRELFDQALARLLEHKGWEIVRVRS' A
#
# COMPACT_ATOMS: atom_id res chain seq x y z
N MET A 1 18.96 -5.57 7.27
CA MET A 1 18.11 -4.40 7.54
C MET A 1 16.75 -4.61 6.88
N SER A 2 15.70 -4.76 7.67
CA SER A 2 14.33 -4.88 7.16
C SER A 2 13.87 -3.50 6.70
N ALA A 3 13.63 -3.33 5.39
CA ALA A 3 13.04 -2.09 4.90
C ALA A 3 11.56 -2.05 5.31
N ALA A 4 11.18 -1.06 6.10
CA ALA A 4 9.79 -0.81 6.46
C ALA A 4 9.15 0.09 5.40
N TRP A 5 7.92 -0.22 5.01
CA TRP A 5 7.08 0.65 4.19
C TRP A 5 6.04 1.31 5.09
N ILE A 6 5.74 2.58 4.87
CA ILE A 6 4.75 3.35 5.63
C ILE A 6 3.96 4.27 4.70
N VAL A 7 2.76 4.65 5.10
CA VAL A 7 1.97 5.68 4.44
C VAL A 7 2.27 7.04 5.06
N LYS A 8 2.43 8.06 4.23
CA LYS A 8 2.37 9.46 4.64
C LYS A 8 1.04 10.06 4.21
N ASP A 9 0.46 10.89 5.06
CA ASP A 9 -0.72 11.65 4.71
C ASP A 9 -0.39 12.88 3.83
N ALA A 10 -1.41 13.68 3.50
CA ALA A 10 -1.26 14.87 2.68
C ALA A 10 -0.39 15.98 3.34
N ASN A 11 -0.19 15.92 4.65
CA ASN A 11 0.69 16.83 5.38
C ASN A 11 2.12 16.28 5.48
N GLY A 12 2.36 15.06 4.97
CA GLY A 12 3.63 14.36 5.10
C GLY A 12 3.80 13.58 6.41
N GLU A 13 2.75 13.53 7.24
CA GLU A 13 2.78 12.85 8.53
C GLU A 13 2.67 11.33 8.36
N PRO A 14 3.51 10.55 9.05
CA PRO A 14 3.49 9.10 8.94
C PRO A 14 2.26 8.49 9.63
N LEU A 15 1.50 7.70 8.88
CA LEU A 15 0.38 6.90 9.37
C LEU A 15 0.89 5.52 9.79
N ALA A 16 1.35 5.39 11.04
CA ALA A 16 1.99 4.18 11.59
C ALA A 16 1.09 2.92 11.52
N GLN A 17 -0.23 3.09 11.57
CA GLN A 17 -1.21 2.01 11.39
C GLN A 17 -1.15 1.36 10.01
N PHE A 18 -0.59 2.06 9.02
CA PHE A 18 -0.36 1.57 7.66
C PHE A 18 1.14 1.37 7.40
N SER A 19 1.79 0.61 8.28
CA SER A 19 3.18 0.14 8.09
C SER A 19 3.22 -1.33 7.70
N GLY A 20 4.26 -1.76 6.98
CA GLY A 20 4.38 -3.14 6.50
C GLY A 20 5.76 -3.50 5.97
N SER A 21 5.95 -4.79 5.69
CA SER A 21 7.22 -5.32 5.17
C SER A 21 7.40 -5.10 3.66
N SER A 22 6.33 -4.73 2.96
CA SER A 22 6.33 -4.43 1.53
C SER A 22 5.30 -3.37 1.17
N ARG A 23 5.48 -2.72 0.01
CA ARG A 23 4.48 -1.79 -0.56
C ARG A 23 3.11 -2.47 -0.74
N ARG A 24 3.08 -3.75 -1.12
CA ARG A 24 1.83 -4.50 -1.31
C ARG A 24 1.11 -4.79 0.00
N ASP A 25 1.86 -5.16 1.04
CA ASP A 25 1.29 -5.37 2.39
C ASP A 25 0.61 -4.09 2.89
N VAL A 26 1.29 -2.95 2.77
CA VAL A 26 0.72 -1.62 3.08
C VAL A 26 -0.51 -1.33 2.21
N GLY A 27 -0.42 -1.55 0.90
CA GLY A 27 -1.53 -1.35 -0.02
C GLY A 27 -2.77 -2.17 0.34
N ARG A 28 -2.61 -3.45 0.73
CA ARG A 28 -3.74 -4.29 1.18
C ARG A 28 -4.40 -3.77 2.46
N LYS A 29 -3.61 -3.22 3.39
CA LYS A 29 -4.16 -2.56 4.61
C LYS A 29 -4.98 -1.32 4.27
N LEU A 30 -4.61 -0.61 3.19
CA LEU A 30 -5.29 0.59 2.72
C LEU A 30 -6.59 0.31 1.96
N VAL A 31 -6.58 -0.58 0.96
CA VAL A 31 -7.77 -0.87 0.13
C VAL A 31 -8.65 -2.00 0.68
N GLY A 32 -8.31 -2.52 1.87
CA GLY A 32 -9.07 -3.51 2.63
C GLY A 32 -8.77 -4.97 2.28
N GLN A 33 -9.24 -5.89 3.14
CA GLN A 33 -8.99 -7.34 3.05
C GLN A 33 -9.68 -8.05 1.86
N ARG A 34 -10.45 -7.33 1.03
CA ARG A 34 -11.08 -7.89 -0.18
C ARG A 34 -10.06 -8.37 -1.22
N TRP A 35 -8.81 -7.95 -1.10
CA TRP A 35 -7.71 -8.36 -1.98
C TRP A 35 -6.97 -9.55 -1.41
N ASP A 36 -7.15 -10.69 -2.05
CA ASP A 36 -6.50 -11.94 -1.67
C ASP A 36 -4.99 -11.89 -1.96
N ALA A 37 -4.18 -12.30 -0.97
CA ALA A 37 -2.72 -12.22 -1.06
C ALA A 37 -2.16 -13.11 -2.16
N PHE A 38 -2.68 -14.33 -2.25
CA PHE A 38 -2.21 -15.33 -3.20
C PHE A 38 -2.52 -14.88 -4.64
N ARG A 39 -3.74 -14.39 -4.88
CA ARG A 39 -4.16 -13.87 -6.20
C ARG A 39 -3.31 -12.68 -6.67
N LEU A 40 -2.86 -11.82 -5.77
CA LEU A 40 -1.95 -10.71 -6.12
C LEU A 40 -0.59 -11.18 -6.63
N GLU A 41 -0.11 -12.33 -6.14
CA GLU A 41 1.14 -12.93 -6.59
C GLU A 41 0.96 -13.66 -7.92
N VAL A 42 -0.13 -14.42 -8.09
CA VAL A 42 -0.28 -15.32 -9.26
C VAL A 42 -1.03 -14.73 -10.45
N SER A 43 -1.78 -13.63 -10.29
CA SER A 43 -2.61 -13.05 -11.36
C SER A 43 -2.22 -11.61 -11.66
N ALA A 44 -1.68 -11.38 -12.86
CA ALA A 44 -1.30 -10.05 -13.33
C ALA A 44 -2.50 -9.11 -13.44
N SER A 45 -3.61 -9.57 -14.02
CA SER A 45 -4.84 -8.78 -14.16
C SER A 45 -5.45 -8.42 -12.80
N TYR A 46 -5.40 -9.33 -11.82
CA TYR A 46 -5.84 -9.03 -10.46
C TYR A 46 -4.97 -7.97 -9.79
N ARG A 47 -3.65 -8.04 -10.01
CA ARG A 47 -2.69 -7.05 -9.52
C ARG A 47 -2.91 -5.68 -10.15
N GLU A 48 -3.20 -5.59 -11.45
CA GLU A 48 -3.51 -4.32 -12.12
C GLU A 48 -4.75 -3.65 -11.53
N LEU A 49 -5.82 -4.42 -11.27
CA LEU A 49 -7.02 -3.89 -10.63
C LEU A 49 -6.75 -3.40 -9.20
N PHE A 50 -5.89 -4.11 -8.47
CA PHE A 50 -5.43 -3.70 -7.15
C PHE A 50 -4.64 -2.39 -7.23
N ASP A 51 -3.67 -2.30 -8.14
CA ASP A 51 -2.82 -1.12 -8.31
C ASP A 51 -3.65 0.11 -8.70
N GLN A 52 -4.66 -0.06 -9.56
CA GLN A 52 -5.61 1.00 -9.90
C GLN A 52 -6.45 1.45 -8.70
N ALA A 53 -6.98 0.51 -7.93
CA ALA A 53 -7.77 0.82 -6.73
C ALA A 53 -6.91 1.55 -5.68
N LEU A 54 -5.66 1.11 -5.51
CA LEU A 54 -4.71 1.72 -4.60
C LEU A 54 -4.34 3.13 -5.05
N ALA A 55 -4.01 3.33 -6.33
CA ALA A 55 -3.68 4.63 -6.89
C ALA A 55 -4.82 5.64 -6.69
N ARG A 56 -6.07 5.25 -6.98
CA ARG A 56 -7.25 6.11 -6.75
C ARG A 56 -7.43 6.49 -5.29
N LEU A 57 -7.23 5.55 -4.36
CA LEU A 57 -7.31 5.83 -2.93
C LEU A 57 -6.24 6.83 -2.50
N LEU A 58 -4.99 6.59 -2.90
CA LEU A 58 -3.85 7.44 -2.56
C LEU A 58 -4.05 8.85 -3.11
N GLU A 59 -4.44 8.99 -4.38
CA GLU A 59 -4.75 10.27 -5.00
C GLU A 59 -5.90 10.99 -4.28
N HIS A 60 -7.01 10.29 -4.03
CA HIS A 60 -8.17 10.87 -3.35
C HIS A 60 -7.85 11.36 -1.93
N LYS A 61 -6.93 10.71 -1.22
CA LYS A 61 -6.53 11.07 0.14
C LYS A 61 -5.32 12.00 0.20
N GLY A 62 -4.64 12.24 -0.93
CA GLY A 62 -3.33 12.90 -0.95
C GLY A 62 -2.27 12.09 -0.18
N TRP A 63 -2.37 10.77 -0.17
CA TRP A 63 -1.47 9.90 0.57
C TRP A 63 -0.35 9.33 -0.31
N GLU A 64 0.77 8.98 0.31
CA GLU A 64 1.91 8.37 -0.38
C GLU A 64 2.45 7.16 0.39
N ILE A 65 2.75 6.05 -0.31
CA ILE A 65 3.47 4.92 0.30
C ILE A 65 4.97 5.09 0.07
N VAL A 66 5.72 5.25 1.15
CA VAL A 66 7.17 5.48 1.11
C VAL A 66 7.94 4.36 1.78
N ARG A 67 9.17 4.13 1.30
CA ARG A 67 10.11 3.18 1.91
C ARG A 67 10.95 3.91 2.95
N VAL A 68 10.87 3.47 4.20
CA VAL A 68 11.74 3.94 5.29
C VAL A 68 12.97 3.05 5.33
N ARG A 69 14.14 3.66 5.20
CA ARG A 69 15.41 2.99 5.48
C ARG A 69 15.73 3.25 6.95
N SER A 70 15.81 2.17 7.74
CA SER A 70 16.46 2.18 9.05
C SER A 70 17.95 2.02 8.92
#